data_AF-A0A137P3V8-F1
#
_entry.id   AF-A0A137P3V8-F1
#
_cell.length_a   1.000
_cell.length_b   1.000
_cell.length_c   1.000
_cell.angle_alpha   90.00
_cell.angle_beta   90.00
_cell.angle_gamma   90.00
#
_symmetry.space_group_name_H-M   'P 1'
#
loop_
_entity.id
_entity.type
_entity.pdbx_description
1 polymer ?
#
loop_
_entity_poly.entity_id
_entity_poly.type
_entity_poly.pdbx_seq_one_letter_code
_entity_poly.pdbx_strand_id
1 'polypeptide(L)'
;MSQSYYNAALTFQKVHPKEFLNKFLMQGLRPDSRKFEECRQIDIVMNSIKTSEGSCMVKVGNTTVVCGVKAEVAPPLFESPDCGFIVPNLELGPLCSPHIKPGPPTDQAQLISDYLERIIKTCNMVDLTDLCIEAGKAVWCLYVDIICIADGGSVLDASVIALSSALKSVKLPQSKFYEEEGMVKINPTQTTELNLKTLVYP
;
A
#
# COMPACT_ATOMS: atom_id res chain seq x y z
N MET A 1 16.96 26.72 -21.99
CA MET A 1 18.01 25.67 -22.08
C MET A 1 17.76 24.93 -23.39
N SER A 2 18.72 24.88 -24.34
CA SER A 2 18.44 24.27 -25.66
C SER A 2 18.29 22.76 -25.54
N GLN A 3 17.38 22.17 -26.33
CA GLN A 3 17.09 20.74 -26.38
C GLN A 3 18.36 19.86 -26.51
N SER A 4 19.39 20.40 -27.17
CA SER A 4 20.69 19.76 -27.33
C SER A 4 21.43 19.50 -26.02
N TYR A 5 21.44 20.44 -25.07
CA TYR A 5 22.11 20.25 -23.78
C TYR A 5 21.39 19.24 -22.89
N TYR A 6 20.05 19.22 -22.94
CA TYR A 6 19.25 18.23 -22.21
C TYR A 6 19.55 16.80 -22.70
N ASN A 7 19.59 16.60 -24.01
CA ASN A 7 19.92 15.30 -24.60
C ASN A 7 21.38 14.88 -24.32
N ALA A 8 22.32 15.83 -24.30
CA ALA A 8 23.71 15.55 -23.92
C ALA A 8 23.81 15.11 -22.45
N ALA A 9 23.07 15.76 -21.55
CA ALA A 9 23.04 15.39 -20.13
C ALA A 9 22.45 13.98 -19.92
N LEU A 10 21.33 13.65 -20.59
CA LEU A 10 20.73 12.31 -20.53
C LEU A 10 21.67 11.22 -21.10
N THR A 11 22.38 11.54 -22.18
CA THR A 11 23.39 10.63 -22.75
C THR A 11 24.53 10.40 -21.76
N PHE A 12 25.06 11.48 -21.16
CA PHE A 12 26.13 11.37 -20.16
C PHE A 12 25.70 10.58 -18.92
N GLN A 13 24.46 10.75 -18.46
CA GLN A 13 23.86 9.96 -17.37
C GLN A 13 23.86 8.46 -17.69
N LYS A 14 23.54 8.08 -18.93
CA LYS A 14 23.50 6.67 -19.36
C LYS A 14 24.89 6.05 -19.52
N VAL A 15 25.84 6.80 -20.08
CA VAL A 15 27.20 6.29 -20.37
C VAL A 15 28.06 6.26 -19.09
N HIS A 16 27.98 7.29 -18.24
CA HIS A 16 28.78 7.42 -17.01
C HIS A 16 27.91 7.75 -15.79
N PRO A 17 27.07 6.80 -15.31
CA PRO A 17 26.09 7.07 -14.25
C PRO A 17 26.73 7.48 -12.92
N LYS A 18 27.89 6.89 -12.58
CA LYS A 18 28.61 7.19 -11.33
C LYS A 18 29.17 8.61 -11.33
N GLU A 19 29.82 9.01 -12.42
CA GLU A 19 30.38 10.36 -12.55
C GLU A 19 29.29 11.42 -12.62
N PHE A 20 28.19 11.13 -13.34
CA PHE A 20 27.02 11.98 -13.36
C PHE A 20 26.50 12.24 -11.95
N LEU A 21 26.26 11.17 -11.17
CA LEU A 21 25.80 11.31 -9.78
C LEU A 21 26.79 12.10 -8.93
N ASN A 22 28.09 11.79 -9.01
CA ASN A 22 29.13 12.48 -8.23
C ASN A 22 29.14 14.00 -8.47
N LYS A 23 28.91 14.45 -9.70
CA LYS A 23 28.82 15.89 -10.02
C LYS A 23 27.69 16.58 -9.25
N PHE A 24 26.52 15.95 -9.12
CA PHE A 24 25.41 16.48 -8.33
C PHE A 24 25.69 16.42 -6.83
N LEU A 25 26.29 15.31 -6.36
CA LEU A 25 26.66 15.17 -4.95
C LEU A 25 27.64 16.25 -4.49
N MET A 26 28.64 16.59 -5.33
CA MET A 26 29.59 17.68 -5.06
C MET A 26 28.92 19.05 -4.95
N GLN A 27 27.78 19.24 -5.60
CA GLN A 27 26.98 20.47 -5.56
C GLN A 27 25.94 20.47 -4.43
N GLY A 28 25.87 19.40 -3.62
CA GLY A 28 24.87 19.24 -2.57
C GLY A 28 23.45 19.05 -3.09
N LEU A 29 23.31 18.61 -4.35
CA LEU A 29 22.03 18.43 -5.02
C LEU A 29 21.83 16.98 -5.45
N ARG A 30 20.57 16.61 -5.64
CA ARG A 30 20.17 15.38 -6.31
C ARG A 30 19.96 15.63 -7.81
N PRO A 31 19.97 14.59 -8.66
CA PRO A 31 19.73 14.74 -10.11
C PRO A 31 18.39 15.40 -10.49
N ASP A 32 17.41 15.40 -9.59
CA ASP A 32 16.10 16.04 -9.74
C ASP A 32 16.04 17.43 -9.09
N SER A 33 17.20 18.03 -8.80
CA SER A 33 17.37 19.36 -8.19
C SER A 33 16.88 19.51 -6.75
N ARG A 34 16.53 18.40 -6.07
CA ARG A 34 16.16 18.41 -4.65
C ARG A 34 17.39 18.39 -3.75
N LYS A 35 17.23 18.87 -2.51
CA LYS A 35 18.23 18.68 -1.45
C LYS A 35 18.25 17.22 -0.97
N PHE A 36 19.28 16.84 -0.20
CA PHE A 36 19.39 15.48 0.32
C PHE A 36 18.25 15.08 1.27
N GLU A 37 17.79 16.02 2.10
CA GLU A 37 16.74 15.80 3.10
C GLU A 37 15.33 16.03 2.55
N GLU A 38 15.20 16.51 1.31
CA GLU A 38 13.92 16.90 0.74
C GLU A 38 13.20 15.70 0.12
N CYS A 39 12.00 15.40 0.62
CA CYS A 39 11.10 14.39 0.08
C CYS A 39 10.51 14.79 -1.29
N ARG A 40 10.00 13.81 -2.06
CA ARG A 40 9.21 14.13 -3.25
C ARG A 40 7.85 14.66 -2.81
N GLN A 41 7.20 15.44 -3.66
CA GLN A 41 5.81 15.81 -3.44
C GLN A 41 4.93 14.54 -3.35
N ILE A 42 4.05 14.51 -2.36
CA ILE A 42 3.13 13.40 -2.08
C ILE A 42 1.72 13.93 -2.26
N ASP A 43 0.98 13.36 -3.21
CA ASP A 43 -0.44 13.64 -3.41
C ASP A 43 -1.24 12.39 -3.02
N ILE A 44 -2.23 12.56 -2.15
CA ILE A 44 -3.07 11.47 -1.62
C ILE A 44 -4.52 11.74 -2.01
N VAL A 45 -5.15 10.77 -2.67
CA VAL A 45 -6.57 10.80 -3.03
C VAL A 45 -7.27 9.62 -2.37
N MET A 46 -8.01 9.92 -1.32
CA MET A 46 -8.79 8.94 -0.55
C MET A 46 -10.04 8.49 -1.34
N ASN A 47 -10.53 7.28 -1.08
CA ASN A 47 -11.74 6.72 -1.68
C ASN A 47 -11.73 6.74 -3.22
N SER A 48 -10.59 6.37 -3.81
CA SER A 48 -10.40 6.33 -5.27
C SER A 48 -11.26 5.25 -5.94
N ILE A 49 -11.54 4.16 -5.24
CA ILE A 49 -12.34 3.01 -5.69
C ILE A 49 -13.61 2.93 -4.84
N LYS A 50 -14.78 2.93 -5.49
CA LYS A 50 -16.09 2.90 -4.81
C LYS A 50 -16.57 1.49 -4.46
N THR A 51 -16.00 0.46 -5.09
CA THR A 51 -16.40 -0.94 -4.92
C THR A 51 -15.69 -1.64 -3.75
N SER A 52 -14.66 -1.01 -3.20
CA SER A 52 -13.91 -1.51 -2.05
C SER A 52 -14.36 -0.82 -0.77
N GLU A 53 -14.21 -1.49 0.36
CA GLU A 53 -14.60 -0.99 1.68
C GLU A 53 -13.68 0.14 2.14
N GLY A 54 -12.42 0.15 1.67
CA GLY A 54 -11.50 1.27 1.75
C GLY A 54 -10.65 1.36 0.49
N SER A 55 -10.20 2.56 0.12
CA SER A 55 -9.27 2.74 -0.99
C SER A 55 -8.50 4.05 -0.92
N CYS A 56 -7.33 4.05 -1.55
CA CYS A 56 -6.51 5.24 -1.69
C CYS A 56 -5.70 5.17 -2.99
N MET A 57 -5.48 6.31 -3.61
CA MET A 57 -4.50 6.52 -4.67
C MET A 57 -3.41 7.45 -4.11
N VAL A 58 -2.16 7.03 -4.18
CA VAL A 58 -1.02 7.82 -3.70
C VAL A 58 -0.04 8.03 -4.84
N LYS A 59 0.39 9.28 -5.00
CA LYS A 59 1.42 9.67 -5.96
C LYS A 59 2.59 10.31 -5.22
N VAL A 60 3.74 9.65 -5.24
CA VAL A 60 5.00 10.15 -4.70
C VAL A 60 5.91 10.54 -5.86
N GLY A 61 5.84 11.81 -6.26
CA GLY A 61 6.49 12.33 -7.47
C GLY A 61 6.04 11.57 -8.74
N ASN A 62 6.93 10.72 -9.28
CA ASN A 62 6.63 9.90 -10.47
C ASN A 62 6.10 8.51 -10.13
N THR A 63 6.12 8.11 -8.86
CA THR A 63 5.65 6.80 -8.43
C THR A 63 4.19 6.89 -8.07
N THR A 64 3.34 6.06 -8.68
CA THR A 64 1.89 6.08 -8.45
C THR A 64 1.42 4.68 -8.07
N VAL A 65 0.70 4.59 -6.95
CA VAL A 65 0.23 3.35 -6.36
C VAL A 65 -1.23 3.49 -5.98
N VAL A 66 -2.03 2.46 -6.25
CA VAL A 66 -3.41 2.33 -5.77
C VAL A 66 -3.45 1.28 -4.70
N CYS A 67 -4.19 1.53 -3.63
CA CYS A 67 -4.49 0.54 -2.61
C CYS A 67 -6.01 0.39 -2.50
N GLY A 68 -6.48 -0.86 -2.52
CA GLY A 68 -7.86 -1.23 -2.24
C GLY A 68 -7.90 -2.22 -1.08
N VAL A 69 -8.87 -2.03 -0.18
CA VAL A 69 -9.12 -2.95 0.93
C VAL A 69 -10.46 -3.64 0.70
N LYS A 70 -10.43 -4.96 0.64
CA LYS A 70 -11.60 -5.82 0.55
C LYS A 70 -11.80 -6.56 1.86
N ALA A 71 -13.02 -6.52 2.39
CA ALA A 71 -13.37 -7.25 3.61
C ALA A 71 -14.19 -8.51 3.30
N GLU A 72 -13.78 -9.64 3.86
CA GLU A 72 -14.50 -10.92 3.76
C GLU A 72 -14.64 -11.56 5.14
N VAL A 73 -15.69 -12.36 5.33
CA VAL A 73 -15.89 -13.15 6.55
C VAL A 73 -15.18 -14.48 6.37
N ALA A 74 -14.28 -14.81 7.30
CA ALA A 74 -13.51 -16.04 7.30
C ALA A 74 -13.55 -16.71 8.68
N PRO A 75 -13.31 -18.03 8.77
CA PRO A 75 -13.05 -18.68 10.06
C PRO A 75 -11.72 -18.14 10.63
N PRO A 76 -11.63 -17.93 11.96
CA PRO A 76 -10.39 -17.49 12.58
C PRO A 76 -9.29 -18.55 12.51
N LEU A 77 -8.05 -18.10 12.72
CA LEU A 77 -6.92 -18.99 12.91
C LEU A 77 -7.06 -19.75 14.23
N PHE A 78 -6.65 -21.02 14.24
CA PHE A 78 -6.72 -21.86 15.45
C PHE A 78 -5.89 -21.30 16.61
N GLU A 79 -4.77 -20.64 16.31
CA GLU A 79 -3.89 -20.03 17.30
C GLU A 79 -4.49 -18.77 17.96
N SER A 80 -5.38 -18.06 17.25
CA SER A 80 -5.97 -16.80 17.69
C SER A 80 -7.46 -16.73 17.30
N PRO A 81 -8.35 -17.38 18.08
CA PRO A 81 -9.77 -17.47 17.77
C PRO A 81 -10.52 -16.13 17.86
N ASP A 82 -9.95 -15.16 18.59
CA ASP A 82 -10.56 -13.86 18.89
C ASP A 82 -10.01 -12.72 18.02
N CYS A 83 -9.18 -13.04 17.03
CA CYS A 83 -8.50 -12.05 16.19
C CYS A 83 -8.82 -12.29 14.71
N GLY A 84 -9.16 -11.20 14.01
CA GLY A 84 -9.13 -11.18 12.55
C GLY A 84 -7.70 -11.12 12.01
N PHE A 85 -7.57 -11.09 10.69
CA PHE A 85 -6.26 -10.99 10.04
C PHE A 85 -6.31 -10.12 8.79
N ILE A 86 -5.15 -9.58 8.45
CA ILE A 86 -4.96 -8.67 7.31
C ILE A 86 -3.91 -9.29 6.41
N VAL A 87 -4.21 -9.39 5.12
CA VAL A 87 -3.34 -9.99 4.11
C VAL A 87 -2.99 -8.91 3.09
N PRO A 88 -1.83 -8.23 3.23
CA PRO A 88 -1.37 -7.28 2.24
C PRO A 88 -0.70 -7.98 1.07
N ASN A 89 -1.00 -7.53 -0.15
CA ASN A 89 -0.36 -7.99 -1.37
C ASN A 89 0.00 -6.80 -2.24
N LEU A 90 1.26 -6.75 -2.70
CA LEU A 90 1.71 -5.80 -3.71
C LEU A 90 1.81 -6.49 -5.07
N GLU A 91 1.16 -5.90 -6.07
CA GLU A 91 1.29 -6.26 -7.46
C GLU A 91 2.12 -5.24 -8.24
N LEU A 92 3.18 -5.75 -8.86
CA LEU A 92 4.01 -5.04 -9.80
C LEU A 92 3.68 -5.56 -11.20
N GLY A 93 2.84 -4.81 -11.93
CA GLY A 93 2.41 -5.19 -13.27
C GLY A 93 3.27 -4.57 -14.39
N PRO A 94 3.13 -5.03 -15.65
CA PRO A 94 3.85 -4.47 -16.80
C PRO A 94 3.55 -2.99 -17.07
N LEU A 95 2.44 -2.47 -16.51
CA LEU A 95 2.06 -1.07 -16.62
C LEU A 95 3.00 -0.15 -15.85
N CYS A 96 3.60 -0.61 -14.74
CA CYS A 96 4.40 0.27 -13.90
C CYS A 96 5.82 0.51 -14.40
N SER A 97 6.41 -0.48 -15.06
CA SER A 97 7.77 -0.38 -15.61
C SER A 97 7.95 -1.34 -16.79
N PRO A 98 8.66 -0.93 -17.85
CA PRO A 98 8.97 -1.82 -18.97
C PRO A 98 9.90 -2.98 -18.57
N HIS A 99 10.52 -2.91 -17.40
CA HIS A 99 11.38 -3.98 -16.87
C HIS A 99 10.58 -5.15 -16.27
N ILE A 100 9.30 -4.93 -15.95
CA ILE A 100 8.45 -5.92 -15.33
C ILE A 100 7.72 -6.71 -16.40
N LYS A 101 7.97 -8.03 -16.41
CA LYS A 101 7.34 -8.95 -17.34
C LYS A 101 6.02 -9.47 -16.75
N PRO A 102 5.00 -9.71 -17.59
CA PRO A 102 3.83 -10.46 -17.16
C PRO A 102 4.25 -11.85 -16.71
N GLY A 103 3.71 -12.31 -15.58
CA GLY A 103 4.08 -13.60 -15.02
C GLY A 103 3.85 -13.65 -13.51
N PRO A 104 4.47 -14.62 -12.82
CA PRO A 104 4.39 -14.70 -11.37
C PRO A 104 4.96 -13.43 -10.71
N PRO A 105 4.56 -13.14 -9.45
CA PRO A 105 5.05 -11.97 -8.72
C PRO A 105 6.57 -11.94 -8.69
N THR A 106 7.15 -10.79 -9.01
CA THR A 106 8.60 -10.58 -8.94
C THR A 106 9.10 -10.67 -7.50
N ASP A 107 10.39 -10.99 -7.32
CA ASP A 107 11.02 -11.03 -5.99
C ASP A 107 10.82 -9.72 -5.22
N GLN A 108 10.88 -8.57 -5.92
CA GLN A 108 10.62 -7.27 -5.31
C GLN A 108 9.19 -7.14 -4.79
N ALA A 109 8.20 -7.61 -5.55
CA ALA A 109 6.80 -7.60 -5.13
C ALA A 109 6.60 -8.46 -3.88
N GLN A 110 7.13 -9.69 -3.88
CA GLN A 110 7.02 -10.62 -2.75
C GLN A 110 7.70 -10.08 -1.49
N LEU A 111 8.91 -9.51 -1.63
CA LEU A 111 9.62 -8.88 -0.52
C LEU A 111 8.81 -7.72 0.06
N ILE A 112 8.28 -6.83 -0.78
CA ILE A 112 7.50 -5.69 -0.28
C ILE A 112 6.21 -6.16 0.40
N SER A 113 5.51 -7.16 -0.12
CA SER A 113 4.34 -7.76 0.54
C SER A 113 4.68 -8.28 1.95
N ASP A 114 5.78 -9.03 2.09
CA ASP A 114 6.27 -9.50 3.41
C ASP A 114 6.60 -8.33 4.34
N TYR A 115 7.30 -7.31 3.83
CA TYR A 115 7.61 -6.11 4.60
C TYR A 115 6.34 -5.39 5.09
N LEU A 116 5.31 -5.25 4.25
CA LEU A 116 4.05 -4.62 4.62
C LEU A 116 3.33 -5.43 5.71
N GLU A 117 3.27 -6.74 5.58
CA GLU A 117 2.69 -7.62 6.61
C GLU A 117 3.41 -7.46 7.96
N ARG A 118 4.75 -7.45 7.93
CA ARG A 118 5.56 -7.24 9.12
C ARG A 118 5.35 -5.86 9.74
N ILE A 119 5.21 -4.81 8.93
CA ILE A 119 4.93 -3.45 9.41
C ILE A 119 3.57 -3.42 10.12
N ILE A 120 2.52 -3.98 9.52
CA ILE A 120 1.17 -4.02 10.12
C ILE A 120 1.22 -4.70 11.49
N LYS A 121 1.86 -5.87 11.57
CA LYS A 121 2.00 -6.66 12.80
C LYS A 121 2.86 -5.97 13.86
N THR A 122 4.01 -5.42 13.47
CA THR A 122 4.97 -4.81 14.41
C THR A 122 4.47 -3.47 14.95
N CYS A 123 3.84 -2.65 14.10
CA CYS A 123 3.35 -1.33 14.49
C CYS A 123 1.97 -1.37 15.14
N ASN A 124 1.31 -2.54 15.20
CA ASN A 124 -0.05 -2.71 15.68
C ASN A 124 -1.01 -1.67 15.07
N MET A 125 -0.96 -1.52 13.73
CA MET A 125 -1.69 -0.46 13.01
C MET A 125 -3.21 -0.53 13.24
N VAL A 126 -3.75 -1.75 13.26
CA VAL A 126 -5.16 -2.07 13.42
C VAL A 126 -5.31 -3.01 14.60
N ASP A 127 -6.34 -2.80 15.44
CA ASP A 127 -6.66 -3.77 16.48
C ASP A 127 -7.34 -5.00 15.86
N LEU A 128 -6.65 -6.14 15.89
CA LEU A 128 -7.17 -7.37 15.27
C LEU A 128 -8.39 -7.93 16.03
N THR A 129 -8.56 -7.56 17.29
CA THR A 129 -9.74 -7.93 18.10
C THR A 129 -11.00 -7.23 17.62
N ASP A 130 -10.88 -6.02 17.07
CA ASP A 130 -12.02 -5.26 16.52
C ASP A 130 -12.57 -5.90 15.24
N LEU A 131 -11.77 -6.77 14.61
CA LEU A 131 -12.16 -7.57 13.45
C LEU A 131 -12.89 -8.86 13.84
N CYS A 132 -13.01 -9.18 15.13
CA CYS A 132 -13.73 -10.38 15.56
C CYS A 132 -15.25 -10.17 15.51
N ILE A 133 -15.97 -11.07 14.84
CA ILE A 133 -17.44 -11.06 14.80
C ILE A 133 -17.96 -11.97 15.92
N GLU A 134 -17.47 -13.20 15.97
CA GLU A 134 -17.80 -14.21 16.97
C GLU A 134 -16.58 -15.11 17.20
N ALA A 135 -16.12 -15.16 18.45
CA ALA A 135 -14.93 -15.88 18.87
C ALA A 135 -14.94 -17.35 18.41
N GLY A 136 -13.90 -17.76 17.69
CA GLY A 136 -13.75 -19.14 17.22
C GLY A 136 -14.68 -19.56 16.08
N LYS A 137 -15.61 -18.70 15.63
CA LYS A 137 -16.57 -19.01 14.55
C LYS A 137 -16.38 -18.15 13.31
N ALA A 138 -16.32 -16.83 13.48
CA ALA A 138 -16.27 -15.89 12.36
C ALA A 138 -15.49 -14.62 12.71
N VAL A 139 -14.58 -14.24 11.83
CA VAL A 139 -13.80 -13.00 11.92
C VAL A 139 -13.73 -12.31 10.56
N TRP A 140 -13.43 -11.02 10.56
CA TRP A 140 -13.11 -10.28 9.35
C TRP A 140 -11.68 -10.59 8.90
N CYS A 141 -11.56 -10.96 7.63
CA CYS A 141 -10.32 -10.98 6.87
C CYS A 141 -10.29 -9.73 5.98
N LEU A 142 -9.24 -8.92 6.12
CA LEU A 142 -9.02 -7.76 5.25
C LEU A 142 -7.93 -8.08 4.23
N TYR A 143 -8.33 -8.24 2.97
CA TYR A 143 -7.39 -8.30 1.85
C TYR A 143 -7.02 -6.89 1.44
N VAL A 144 -5.72 -6.60 1.44
CA VAL A 144 -5.22 -5.29 1.03
C VAL A 144 -4.40 -5.45 -0.24
N ASP A 145 -5.00 -5.10 -1.36
CA ASP A 145 -4.36 -5.16 -2.66
C ASP A 145 -3.78 -3.81 -3.02
N ILE A 146 -2.47 -3.80 -3.28
CA ILE A 146 -1.72 -2.63 -3.66
C ILE A 146 -1.21 -2.84 -5.08
N ILE A 147 -1.59 -1.98 -6.00
CA ILE A 147 -1.20 -2.07 -7.41
C ILE A 147 -0.33 -0.87 -7.75
N CYS A 148 0.90 -1.13 -8.18
CA CYS A 148 1.76 -0.08 -8.72
C CYS A 148 1.34 0.24 -10.15
N ILE A 149 1.02 1.52 -10.43
CA ILE A 149 0.68 2.01 -11.77
C ILE A 149 1.91 2.55 -12.48
N ALA A 150 2.80 3.21 -11.76
CA ALA A 150 4.01 3.81 -12.31
C ALA A 150 5.14 3.68 -11.28
N ASP A 151 6.25 3.07 -11.69
CA ASP A 151 7.44 2.93 -10.85
C ASP A 151 8.47 4.02 -11.20
N GLY A 152 8.55 5.04 -10.34
CA GLY A 152 9.59 6.06 -10.34
C GLY A 152 10.57 5.95 -9.17
N GLY A 153 10.65 4.79 -8.51
CA GLY A 153 11.42 4.54 -7.28
C GLY A 153 10.62 4.72 -5.98
N SER A 154 11.14 4.22 -4.85
CA SER A 154 10.45 4.25 -3.53
C SER A 154 9.02 3.67 -3.57
N VAL A 155 8.83 2.54 -4.24
CA VAL A 155 7.53 1.86 -4.26
C VAL A 155 7.10 1.46 -2.85
N LEU A 156 8.02 0.94 -2.03
CA LEU A 156 7.75 0.57 -0.63
C LEU A 156 7.13 1.73 0.17
N ASP A 157 7.74 2.92 0.13
CA ASP A 157 7.25 4.08 0.87
C ASP A 157 5.85 4.50 0.37
N ALA A 158 5.66 4.54 -0.95
CA ALA A 158 4.36 4.84 -1.54
C ALA A 158 3.30 3.81 -1.13
N SER A 159 3.66 2.52 -1.09
CA SER A 159 2.78 1.43 -0.65
C SER A 159 2.41 1.55 0.84
N VAL A 160 3.34 1.91 1.72
CA VAL A 160 3.06 2.11 3.15
C VAL A 160 2.11 3.30 3.37
N ILE A 161 2.33 4.41 2.67
CA ILE A 161 1.44 5.58 2.72
C ILE A 161 0.05 5.20 2.19
N ALA A 162 -0.02 4.48 1.07
CA ALA A 162 -1.27 4.04 0.46
C ALA A 162 -2.03 3.06 1.37
N LEU A 163 -1.35 2.10 1.97
CA LEU A 163 -1.90 1.15 2.94
C LEU A 163 -2.49 1.87 4.16
N SER A 164 -1.70 2.74 4.81
CA SER A 164 -2.14 3.47 6.00
C SER A 164 -3.35 4.37 5.69
N SER A 165 -3.35 5.00 4.51
CA SER A 165 -4.44 5.87 4.07
C SER A 165 -5.69 5.06 3.71
N ALA A 166 -5.53 3.94 3.00
CA ALA A 166 -6.64 3.08 2.63
C ALA A 166 -7.31 2.47 3.87
N LEU A 167 -6.53 1.98 4.84
CA LEU A 167 -7.04 1.46 6.12
C LEU A 167 -7.85 2.53 6.89
N LYS A 168 -7.42 3.80 6.83
CA LYS A 168 -8.16 4.92 7.46
C LYS A 168 -9.50 5.20 6.80
N SER A 169 -9.65 4.85 5.53
CA SER A 169 -10.93 4.98 4.80
C SER A 169 -11.86 3.79 4.94
N VAL A 170 -11.43 2.70 5.57
CA VAL A 170 -12.22 1.45 5.62
C VAL A 170 -13.49 1.64 6.42
N LYS A 171 -14.60 1.24 5.82
CA LYS A 171 -15.92 1.15 6.45
C LYS A 171 -16.44 -0.27 6.36
N LEU A 172 -16.45 -0.97 7.48
CA LEU A 172 -16.95 -2.33 7.56
C LEU A 172 -18.44 -2.33 7.84
N PRO A 173 -19.26 -3.13 7.13
CA PRO A 173 -20.67 -3.26 7.45
C PRO A 173 -20.84 -4.01 8.77
N GLN A 174 -21.87 -3.65 9.54
CA GLN A 174 -22.15 -4.31 10.81
C GLN A 174 -22.56 -5.76 10.56
N SER A 175 -21.83 -6.69 11.18
CA SER A 175 -22.06 -8.13 11.08
C SER A 175 -22.49 -8.71 12.42
N LYS A 176 -23.45 -9.63 12.40
CA LYS A 176 -23.82 -10.45 13.56
C LYS A 176 -23.82 -11.92 13.17
N PHE A 177 -23.27 -12.76 14.05
CA PHE A 177 -23.34 -14.20 13.91
C PHE A 177 -24.67 -14.72 14.45
N TYR A 178 -25.36 -15.56 13.69
CA TYR A 178 -26.60 -16.20 14.11
C TYR A 178 -26.33 -17.68 14.36
N GLU A 179 -26.30 -18.09 15.63
CA GLU A 179 -25.96 -19.47 16.02
C GLU A 179 -26.94 -20.52 15.46
N GLU A 180 -28.21 -20.15 15.32
CA GLU A 180 -29.27 -21.05 14.84
C GLU A 180 -29.06 -21.49 13.37
N GLU A 181 -28.49 -20.61 12.54
CA GLU A 181 -28.25 -20.87 11.11
C GLU A 181 -26.77 -21.15 10.80
N GLY A 182 -25.86 -20.90 11.75
CA GLY A 182 -24.41 -20.99 11.54
C GLY A 182 -23.88 -19.97 10.53
N MET A 183 -24.59 -18.86 10.31
CA MET A 183 -24.28 -17.86 9.29
C MET A 183 -24.08 -16.46 9.88
N VAL A 184 -23.22 -15.68 9.23
CA VAL A 184 -23.09 -14.24 9.50
C VAL A 184 -24.05 -13.48 8.60
N LYS A 185 -24.96 -12.70 9.20
CA LYS A 185 -25.78 -11.75 8.44
C LYS A 185 -25.13 -10.37 8.53
N ILE A 186 -24.91 -9.78 7.37
CA ILE A 186 -24.28 -8.48 7.20
C ILE A 186 -25.38 -7.45 6.96
N ASN A 187 -25.39 -6.36 7.74
CA ASN A 187 -26.27 -5.23 7.51
C ASN A 187 -25.53 -4.14 6.73
N PRO A 188 -25.85 -3.90 5.44
CA PRO A 188 -25.13 -2.93 4.61
C PRO A 188 -25.44 -1.48 4.97
N THR A 189 -26.47 -1.21 5.78
CA THR A 189 -26.89 0.16 6.11
C THR A 189 -26.10 0.80 7.25
N GLN A 190 -25.54 -0.02 8.14
CA GLN A 190 -24.75 0.43 9.28
C GLN A 190 -23.31 0.02 9.04
N THR A 191 -22.40 0.99 9.07
CA THR A 191 -20.97 0.76 8.90
C THR A 191 -20.22 1.24 10.12
N THR A 192 -19.16 0.52 10.47
CA THR A 192 -18.23 0.82 11.54
C THR A 192 -16.88 1.16 10.93
N GLU A 193 -16.27 2.24 11.39
CA GLU A 193 -14.91 2.63 10.99
C GLU A 193 -13.89 1.85 11.82
N LEU A 194 -12.72 1.58 11.25
CA LEU A 194 -11.65 0.88 11.96
C LEU A 194 -10.95 1.79 12.97
N ASN A 195 -10.68 1.27 14.16
CA ASN A 195 -9.84 1.95 15.15
C ASN A 195 -8.36 1.77 14.78
N LEU A 196 -7.74 2.83 14.27
CA LEU A 196 -6.31 2.85 13.97
C LEU A 196 -5.52 3.38 15.17
N LYS A 197 -4.56 2.60 15.67
CA LYS A 197 -3.71 3.00 16.82
C LYS A 197 -2.53 3.87 16.38
N THR A 198 -1.93 3.55 15.24
CA THR A 198 -0.74 4.23 14.73
C THR A 198 -0.91 4.54 13.24
N LEU A 199 -0.87 5.83 12.89
CA LEU A 199 -0.73 6.26 11.49
C LEU A 199 0.75 6.48 11.20
N VAL A 200 1.26 5.86 10.13
CA VAL A 200 2.66 6.03 9.72
C VAL A 200 2.87 7.35 8.97
N TYR A 201 1.80 8.09 8.70
CA TYR A 201 1.86 9.42 8.10
C TYR A 201 0.83 10.37 8.73
N PRO A 202 1.18 11.64 9.00
CA PRO A 202 0.27 12.64 9.60
C PRO A 202 -0.93 13.00 8.70
#